data_AF-A0A2G2I3C7-F1
#
_entry.id   AF-A0A2G2I3C7-F1
#
_cell.length_a   1.000
_cell.length_b   1.000
_cell.length_c   1.000
_cell.angle_alpha   90.00
_cell.angle_beta   90.00
_cell.angle_gamma   90.00
#
_symmetry.space_group_name_H-M   'P 1'
#
loop_
_entity.id
_entity.type
_entity.pdbx_description
1 polymer ?
#
loop_
_entity_poly.entity_id
_entity_poly.type
_entity_poly.pdbx_seq_one_letter_code
_entity_poly.pdbx_strand_id
1 'polypeptide(L)'
;MKTQFKWIQSPLVLSLLLVLSSVSSTVSFEVKANVSAGTKAQAKAVLPVDIEMKCHVELMGGGELISFTNVPYKNIKELRNVLIGQKVKLTSESSAQAIYKIKECVLLQEKFKGRRAQQLFLDTPQ
;
A
#
# COMPACT_ATOMS: atom_id res chain seq x y z
N MET A 1 -22.07 42.45 -1.14
CA MET A 1 -21.45 41.83 -2.33
C MET A 1 -22.05 40.44 -2.50
N LYS A 2 -22.82 40.21 -3.57
CA LYS A 2 -23.43 38.92 -3.93
C LYS A 2 -22.88 38.53 -5.29
N THR A 3 -22.08 37.47 -5.35
CA THR A 3 -21.59 36.89 -6.61
C THR A 3 -22.49 35.73 -7.02
N GLN A 4 -23.23 35.94 -8.11
CA GLN A 4 -24.04 34.94 -8.79
C GLN A 4 -23.15 34.09 -9.70
N PHE A 5 -23.13 32.78 -9.49
CA PHE A 5 -22.45 31.81 -10.35
C PHE A 5 -23.48 31.24 -11.34
N LYS A 6 -23.35 31.58 -12.63
CA LYS A 6 -24.18 31.05 -13.72
C LYS A 6 -23.66 29.67 -14.12
N TRP A 7 -24.55 28.68 -14.17
CA TRP A 7 -24.32 27.37 -14.79
C TRP A 7 -25.38 27.15 -15.87
N ILE A 8 -24.95 27.08 -17.12
CA ILE A 8 -25.68 26.66 -18.33
C ILE A 8 -24.57 26.02 -19.18
N GLN A 9 -24.63 24.81 -19.76
CA GLN A 9 -25.66 24.16 -20.58
C GLN A 9 -25.54 22.62 -20.54
N SER A 10 -26.70 21.97 -20.72
CA SER A 10 -27.01 20.56 -21.09
C SER A 10 -26.26 20.07 -22.37
N PRO A 11 -26.50 18.87 -22.98
CA PRO A 11 -27.46 17.78 -22.69
C PRO A 11 -26.94 16.32 -22.88
N LEU A 12 -27.86 15.38 -22.62
CA LEU A 12 -27.94 13.97 -23.08
C LEU A 12 -27.06 13.56 -24.27
N VAL A 13 -26.26 12.50 -24.08
CA VAL A 13 -25.92 11.44 -25.06
C VAL A 13 -25.58 10.19 -24.21
N LEU A 14 -26.46 9.21 -23.97
CA LEU A 14 -26.96 8.15 -24.85
C LEU A 14 -25.87 7.40 -25.65
N SER A 15 -25.23 6.40 -25.04
CA SER A 15 -24.51 5.27 -25.69
C SER A 15 -23.94 4.39 -24.57
N LEU A 16 -23.93 3.06 -24.60
CA LEU A 16 -24.48 2.01 -25.46
C LEU A 16 -24.25 0.73 -24.63
N LEU A 17 -25.30 0.00 -24.25
CA LEU A 17 -25.15 -1.28 -23.56
C LEU A 17 -24.59 -2.31 -24.57
N LEU A 18 -23.32 -2.69 -24.40
CA LEU A 18 -22.72 -3.81 -25.13
C LEU A 18 -23.23 -5.13 -24.53
N VAL A 19 -24.17 -5.75 -25.24
CA VAL A 19 -24.52 -7.17 -25.09
C VAL A 19 -23.35 -7.97 -25.66
N LEU A 20 -22.55 -8.62 -24.81
CA LEU A 20 -21.66 -9.71 -25.23
C LEU A 20 -22.36 -11.03 -24.94
N SER A 21 -23.09 -11.49 -25.96
CA SER A 21 -23.61 -12.84 -26.09
C SER A 21 -22.47 -13.86 -26.03
N SER A 22 -22.63 -14.83 -25.14
CA SER A 22 -21.89 -16.07 -25.06
C SER A 22 -22.03 -16.89 -26.34
N VAL A 23 -20.91 -17.29 -26.95
CA VAL A 23 -20.84 -18.49 -27.80
C VAL A 23 -19.59 -19.26 -27.42
N SER A 24 -19.80 -20.39 -26.74
CA SER A 24 -18.82 -21.47 -26.62
C SER A 24 -18.55 -22.06 -27.99
N SER A 25 -17.28 -22.23 -28.34
CA SER A 25 -16.83 -23.19 -29.33
C SER A 25 -15.51 -23.76 -28.86
N THR A 26 -15.58 -24.94 -28.23
CA THR A 26 -14.44 -25.77 -27.91
C THR A 26 -13.91 -26.37 -29.21
N VAL A 27 -12.78 -25.88 -29.69
CA VAL A 27 -11.97 -26.61 -30.66
C VAL A 27 -10.76 -27.20 -29.93
N SER A 28 -10.80 -28.52 -29.76
CA SER A 28 -9.69 -29.31 -29.26
C SER A 28 -8.62 -29.39 -30.36
N PHE A 29 -7.39 -28.96 -30.05
CA PHE A 29 -6.22 -29.28 -30.86
C PHE A 29 -5.24 -30.10 -30.02
N GLU A 30 -4.86 -31.24 -30.59
CA GLU A 30 -3.93 -32.20 -30.01
C GLU A 30 -2.49 -31.67 -29.95
N VAL A 31 -1.78 -32.19 -28.95
CA VAL A 31 -0.48 -31.77 -28.41
C VAL A 31 0.68 -32.13 -29.33
N LYS A 32 1.61 -31.19 -29.57
CA LYS A 32 3.03 -31.52 -29.80
C LYS A 32 3.85 -31.06 -28.59
N ALA A 33 4.25 -32.03 -27.77
CA ALA A 33 5.24 -31.82 -26.73
C ALA A 33 6.60 -31.60 -27.40
N ASN A 34 7.07 -30.35 -27.45
CA ASN A 34 8.49 -30.08 -27.64
C ASN A 34 9.12 -30.00 -26.25
N VAL A 35 9.88 -31.02 -25.87
CA VAL A 35 10.76 -30.98 -24.69
C VAL A 35 11.84 -29.96 -24.99
N SER A 36 11.59 -28.71 -24.60
CA SER A 36 12.67 -27.77 -24.36
C SER A 36 13.19 -28.08 -22.97
N ALA A 37 14.39 -28.65 -22.91
CA ALA A 37 15.24 -28.64 -21.73
C ALA A 37 15.58 -27.18 -21.40
N GLY A 38 14.59 -26.47 -20.86
CA GLY A 38 14.73 -25.13 -20.33
C GLY A 38 15.45 -25.25 -19.01
N THR A 39 16.76 -25.00 -19.04
CA THR A 39 17.60 -24.66 -17.92
C THR A 39 16.75 -23.96 -16.86
N LYS A 40 16.65 -24.55 -15.66
CA LYS A 40 16.16 -23.84 -14.47
C LYS A 40 17.14 -22.71 -14.21
N ALA A 41 17.00 -21.61 -14.95
CA ALA A 41 17.52 -20.32 -14.55
C ALA A 41 16.84 -20.07 -13.21
N GLN A 42 17.60 -20.28 -12.14
CA GLN A 42 17.20 -19.83 -10.82
C GLN A 42 17.04 -18.32 -10.98
N ALA A 43 15.80 -17.88 -11.17
CA ALA A 43 15.43 -16.48 -11.09
C ALA A 43 15.89 -16.03 -9.72
N LYS A 44 17.06 -15.40 -9.67
CA LYS A 44 17.57 -14.76 -8.48
C LYS A 44 16.56 -13.66 -8.23
N ALA A 45 15.66 -13.89 -7.27
CA ALA A 45 14.65 -12.92 -6.91
C ALA A 45 15.36 -11.58 -6.68
N VAL A 46 15.15 -10.64 -7.59
CA VAL A 46 15.72 -9.31 -7.47
C VAL A 46 14.99 -8.69 -6.30
N LEU A 47 15.64 -8.72 -5.14
CA LEU A 47 15.10 -8.09 -3.94
C LEU A 47 14.95 -6.60 -4.26
N PRO A 48 13.77 -6.00 -4.03
CA PRO A 48 13.57 -4.59 -4.25
C PRO A 48 14.61 -3.80 -3.45
N VAL A 49 15.16 -2.76 -4.07
CA VAL A 49 16.24 -1.95 -3.49
C VAL A 49 15.78 -1.40 -2.13
N ASP A 50 14.57 -0.86 -2.10
CA ASP A 50 13.88 -0.38 -0.89
C ASP A 50 12.48 -1.00 -0.78
N ILE A 51 12.05 -1.24 0.46
CA ILE A 51 10.72 -1.73 0.79
C ILE A 51 9.97 -0.64 1.56
N GLU A 52 8.77 -0.34 1.07
CA GLU A 52 7.83 0.54 1.73
C GLU A 52 7.08 -0.23 2.83
N MET A 53 7.14 0.31 4.04
CA MET A 53 6.55 -0.28 5.23
C MET A 53 5.72 0.74 5.98
N LYS A 54 4.75 0.23 6.73
CA LYS A 54 3.98 1.00 7.70
C LYS A 54 4.04 0.30 9.05
N CYS A 55 4.24 1.10 10.10
CA CYS A 55 4.44 0.61 11.46
C CYS A 55 3.48 1.30 12.42
N HIS A 56 2.80 0.51 13.24
CA HIS A 56 2.08 1.00 14.42
C HIS A 56 3.09 1.23 15.55
N VAL A 57 3.21 2.49 15.95
CA VAL A 57 4.22 2.93 16.93
C VAL A 57 3.56 3.68 18.07
N GLU A 58 4.23 3.67 19.21
CA GLU A 58 3.90 4.43 20.41
C GLU A 58 4.97 5.49 20.63
N LEU A 59 4.55 6.71 20.96
CA LEU A 59 5.42 7.86 21.14
C LEU A 59 5.81 8.04 22.61
N MET A 60 6.95 8.70 22.84
CA MET A 60 7.37 9.14 24.16
C MET A 60 6.34 10.13 24.73
N GLY A 61 5.83 9.86 25.93
CA GLY A 61 4.73 10.64 26.53
C GLY A 61 3.34 10.05 26.27
N GLY A 62 3.27 8.95 25.52
CA GLY A 62 2.03 8.26 25.18
C GLY A 62 1.51 8.67 23.80
N GLY A 63 0.40 8.05 23.41
CA GLY A 63 -0.15 8.21 22.07
C GLY A 63 0.44 7.21 21.07
N GLU A 64 -0.36 6.91 20.05
CA GLU A 64 -0.05 5.92 19.03
C GLU A 64 -0.38 6.46 17.65
N LEU A 65 0.43 6.12 16.65
CA LEU A 65 0.19 6.48 15.25
C LEU A 65 0.71 5.42 14.29
N ILE A 66 0.42 5.62 13.01
CA ILE A 66 1.03 4.87 11.91
C ILE A 66 2.18 5.68 11.32
N SER A 67 3.40 5.14 11.41
CA SER A 67 4.60 5.71 10.79
C SER A 67 4.88 4.99 9.48
N PHE A 68 5.08 5.75 8.41
CA PHE A 68 5.47 5.25 7.10
C PHE A 68 6.99 5.36 6.95
N THR A 69 7.62 4.35 6.36
CA THR A 69 9.07 4.33 6.18
C THR A 69 9.48 3.50 4.97
N ASN A 70 10.56 3.93 4.32
CA ASN A 70 11.18 3.23 3.21
C ASN A 70 12.54 2.72 3.66
N VAL A 71 12.74 1.41 3.56
CA VAL A 71 13.87 0.73 4.18
C VAL A 71 14.54 -0.14 3.14
N PRO A 72 15.87 -0.02 2.95
CA PRO A 72 16.59 -0.93 2.09
C PRO A 72 16.35 -2.37 2.55
N TYR A 73 16.06 -3.31 1.63
CA TYR A 73 15.74 -4.70 2.00
C TYR A 73 16.78 -5.29 2.96
N LYS A 74 18.06 -5.01 2.69
CA LYS A 74 19.21 -5.43 3.51
C LYS A 74 19.11 -5.02 4.99
N ASN A 75 18.41 -3.93 5.29
CA ASN A 75 18.33 -3.32 6.61
C ASN A 75 17.01 -3.62 7.35
N ILE A 76 16.10 -4.42 6.78
CA ILE A 76 14.81 -4.74 7.43
C ILE A 76 14.99 -5.35 8.83
N LYS A 77 16.04 -6.15 9.03
CA LYS A 77 16.34 -6.73 10.35
C LYS A 77 16.64 -5.67 11.41
N GLU A 78 17.16 -4.53 11.00
CA GLU A 78 17.53 -3.40 11.87
C GLU A 78 16.45 -2.31 11.92
N LEU A 79 15.33 -2.49 11.21
CA LEU A 79 14.25 -1.50 11.13
C LEU A 79 13.81 -1.00 12.50
N ARG A 80 13.69 -1.93 13.46
CA ARG A 80 13.31 -1.59 14.83
C ARG A 80 14.28 -0.61 15.50
N ASN A 81 15.58 -0.80 15.27
CA ASN A 81 16.62 0.05 15.84
C ASN A 81 16.67 1.42 15.17
N VAL A 82 16.37 1.48 13.87
CA VAL A 82 16.35 2.74 13.10
C VAL A 82 15.16 3.61 13.49
N LEU A 83 13.99 3.01 13.72
CA LEU A 83 12.77 3.75 14.02
C LEU A 83 12.67 4.21 15.48
N ILE A 84 13.22 3.46 16.45
CA ILE A 84 13.20 3.89 17.86
C ILE A 84 14.03 5.18 18.02
N GLY A 85 13.45 6.15 18.72
CA GLY A 85 14.06 7.47 18.92
C GLY A 85 13.86 8.44 17.76
N GLN A 86 13.39 7.98 16.59
CA GLN A 86 13.08 8.86 15.47
C GLN A 86 11.94 9.81 15.85
N LYS A 87 12.13 11.10 15.55
CA LYS A 87 11.14 12.15 15.83
C LYS A 87 10.09 12.21 14.73
N VAL A 88 8.82 12.16 15.12
CA VAL A 88 7.66 12.29 14.24
C VAL A 88 6.91 13.56 14.60
N LYS A 89 6.61 14.39 13.60
CA LYS A 89 5.83 15.61 13.80
C LYS A 89 4.35 15.24 13.71
N LEU A 90 3.63 15.43 14.81
CA LEU A 90 2.19 15.26 14.86
C LEU A 90 1.51 16.49 14.25
N THR A 91 0.44 16.30 13.49
CA THR A 91 -0.31 17.39 12.83
C THR A 91 -0.92 18.36 13.84
N SER A 92 -1.19 17.89 15.06
CA SER A 92 -1.84 18.64 16.14
C SER A 92 -0.86 19.29 17.13
N GLU A 93 0.43 18.98 17.08
CA GLU A 93 1.40 19.44 18.08
C GLU A 93 2.52 20.28 17.48
N SER A 94 2.95 21.29 18.23
CA SER A 94 4.06 22.16 17.86
C SER A 94 5.42 21.46 17.97
N SER A 95 5.53 20.42 18.80
CA SER A 95 6.77 19.67 19.05
C SER A 95 6.73 18.26 18.46
N ALA A 96 7.80 17.88 17.75
CA ALA A 96 7.96 16.51 17.30
C ALA A 96 8.25 15.58 18.49
N GLN A 97 7.58 14.43 18.53
CA GLN A 97 7.75 13.42 19.58
C GLN A 97 8.55 12.24 19.06
N ALA A 98 9.39 11.63 19.90
CA ALA A 98 10.21 10.49 19.53
C ALA A 98 9.41 9.17 19.63
N ILE A 99 9.64 8.25 18.71
CA ILE A 99 9.11 6.89 18.78
C ILE A 99 9.74 6.16 19.98
N TYR A 100 8.90 5.70 20.90
CA TYR A 100 9.31 4.91 22.06
C TYR A 100 9.32 3.42 21.75
N LYS A 101 8.24 2.93 21.10
CA LYS A 101 8.02 1.50 20.90
C LYS A 101 7.36 1.22 19.55
N ILE A 102 7.76 0.12 18.94
CA ILE A 102 7.12 -0.40 17.73
C ILE A 102 6.28 -1.61 18.11
N LYS A 103 4.98 -1.56 17.82
CA LYS A 103 4.02 -2.63 18.14
C LYS A 103 3.90 -3.63 17.01
N GLU A 104 3.79 -3.14 15.78
CA GLU A 104 3.66 -3.96 14.58
C GLU A 104 4.21 -3.20 13.37
N CYS A 105 4.88 -3.90 12.45
CA CYS A 105 5.23 -3.39 11.14
C CYS A 105 4.81 -4.39 10.07
N VAL A 106 4.24 -3.90 8.99
CA VAL A 106 3.84 -4.69 7.82
C VAL A 106 4.26 -3.96 6.56
N LEU A 107 4.29 -4.66 5.43
CA LEU A 107 4.45 -4.00 4.13
C LEU A 107 3.32 -2.99 3.91
N LEU A 108 3.57 -1.93 3.14
CA LEU A 108 2.58 -0.88 2.89
C LEU A 108 1.23 -1.46 2.39
N GLN A 109 1.30 -2.48 1.54
CA GLN A 109 0.15 -3.16 0.94
C GLN A 109 -0.52 -4.19 1.85
N GLU A 110 0.16 -4.61 2.91
CA GLU A 110 -0.37 -5.61 3.85
C GLU A 110 -1.29 -4.98 4.90
N LYS A 111 -2.11 -5.82 5.53
CA LYS A 111 -2.99 -5.42 6.62
C LYS A 111 -2.30 -5.67 7.96
N PHE A 112 -2.44 -4.73 8.89
CA PHE A 112 -2.08 -4.97 10.28
C PHE A 112 -2.91 -6.12 10.87
N LYS A 113 -2.33 -6.91 11.75
CA LYS A 113 -3.03 -7.95 12.53
C LYS A 113 -3.79 -7.33 13.70
N GLY A 114 -3.26 -6.27 14.31
CA GLY A 114 -3.91 -5.58 15.42
C GLY A 114 -5.10 -4.73 14.98
N ARG A 115 -6.27 -4.93 15.61
CA ARG A 115 -7.47 -4.10 15.35
C ARG A 115 -7.22 -2.61 15.56
N ARG A 116 -6.47 -2.25 16.62
CA ARG A 116 -6.12 -0.86 16.91
C ARG A 116 -5.27 -0.24 15.79
N ALA A 117 -4.28 -0.97 15.29
CA ALA A 117 -3.44 -0.53 14.18
C ALA A 117 -4.22 -0.38 12.88
N GLN A 118 -5.16 -1.30 12.60
CA GLN A 118 -6.07 -1.17 11.45
C GLN A 118 -6.91 0.10 11.54
N GLN A 119 -7.49 0.39 12.71
CA GLN A 119 -8.30 1.59 12.91
C GLN A 119 -7.46 2.87 12.74
N LEU A 120 -6.30 2.94 13.40
CA LEU A 120 -5.38 4.07 13.26
C LEU A 120 -4.96 4.30 11.80
N PHE A 121 -4.75 3.24 11.03
CA PHE A 121 -4.42 3.35 9.60
C PHE A 121 -5.57 3.91 8.77
N LEU A 122 -6.82 3.56 9.08
CA LEU A 122 -7.99 4.11 8.40
C LEU A 122 -8.23 5.59 8.76
N ASP A 123 -7.90 5.98 9.99
CA ASP A 123 -8.03 7.35 10.48
C ASP A 123 -6.88 8.26 10.02
N THR A 124 -5.76 7.67 9.54
CA THR A 124 -4.60 8.42 9.06
C THR A 124 -4.81 8.86 7.61
N PRO A 125 -4.80 10.17 7.30
CA PRO A 125 -4.87 10.64 5.92
C PRO A 125 -3.64 10.15 5.13
N GLN A 126 -3.87 9.62 3.92
CA GLN A 126 -2.83 9.12 3.02
C GLN A 126 -2.34 10.18 2.05
#